data_AF-A0A3C1Q9N1-F1
#
_entry.id   AF-A0A3C1Q9N1-F1
#
_cell.length_a   1.000
_cell.length_b   1.000
_cell.length_c   1.000
_cell.angle_alpha   90.00
_cell.angle_beta   90.00
_cell.angle_gamma   90.00
#
_symmetry.space_group_name_H-M   'P 1'
#
loop_
_entity.id
_entity.type
_entity.pdbx_description
1 polymer ?
#
loop_
_entity_poly.entity_id
_entity_poly.type
_entity_poly.pdbx_seq_one_letter_code
_entity_poly.pdbx_strand_id
1 'polypeptide(L)'
;GPGECDPGLFEDPAEIGLYDAIGELRSDLAVCEQESSDGFVERDAYVGALKRTAEICGDIDRYFDEVLVMVDDERIKRNRLATLKQALNVASSVIDVTRIVFAGD
;
A
#
# COMPACT_ATOMS: atom_id res chain seq x y z
N GLY A 1 8.55 -15.65 0.58
CA GLY A 1 8.00 -16.77 1.39
C GLY A 1 6.59 -17.13 0.93
N PRO A 2 5.91 -18.19 1.45
CA PRO A 2 4.51 -18.43 1.10
C PRO A 2 3.67 -17.22 1.54
N GLY A 3 3.14 -16.46 0.57
CA GLY A 3 2.42 -15.20 0.80
C GLY A 3 3.16 -13.92 0.39
N GLU A 4 4.31 -14.03 -0.25
CA GLU A 4 5.01 -12.89 -0.86
C GLU A 4 4.69 -12.85 -2.37
N CYS A 5 4.43 -11.65 -2.89
CA CYS A 5 4.14 -11.43 -4.30
C CYS A 5 5.38 -11.74 -5.15
N ASP A 6 5.17 -12.42 -6.28
CA ASP A 6 6.16 -12.77 -7.28
C ASP A 6 5.78 -12.08 -8.60
N PRO A 7 6.52 -11.01 -9.01
CA PRO A 7 6.28 -10.33 -10.28
C PRO A 7 6.42 -11.22 -11.51
N GLY A 8 7.13 -12.36 -11.40
CA GLY A 8 7.24 -13.34 -12.50
C GLY A 8 5.95 -14.10 -12.79
N LEU A 9 4.91 -13.92 -11.98
CA LEU A 9 3.57 -14.52 -12.14
C LEU A 9 2.49 -13.51 -12.54
N PHE A 10 2.85 -12.26 -12.85
CA PHE A 10 1.90 -11.28 -13.36
C PHE A 10 1.53 -11.57 -14.81
N GLU A 11 0.24 -11.51 -15.10
CA GLU A 11 -0.33 -11.74 -16.43
C GLU A 11 -0.98 -10.48 -16.99
N ASP A 12 -1.42 -9.56 -16.13
CA ASP A 12 -2.07 -8.32 -16.51
C ASP A 12 -1.26 -7.07 -16.11
N PRO A 13 -1.18 -6.02 -16.96
CA PRO A 13 -0.52 -4.76 -16.62
C PRO A 13 -1.02 -4.09 -15.33
N ALA A 14 -2.28 -4.27 -14.96
CA ALA A 14 -2.81 -3.74 -13.70
C ALA A 14 -2.16 -4.40 -12.47
N GLU A 15 -1.68 -5.65 -12.59
CA GLU A 15 -0.92 -6.30 -11.52
C GLU A 15 0.42 -5.60 -11.26
N ILE A 16 1.10 -5.20 -12.34
CA ILE A 16 2.33 -4.42 -12.27
C ILE A 16 2.04 -3.04 -11.70
N GLY A 17 1.00 -2.36 -12.22
CA GLY A 17 0.62 -1.01 -11.77
C GLY A 17 0.36 -0.94 -10.27
N LEU A 18 -0.46 -1.86 -9.74
CA LEU A 18 -0.71 -1.90 -8.30
C LEU A 18 0.56 -2.26 -7.50
N TYR A 19 1.40 -3.18 -8.00
CA TYR A 19 2.65 -3.54 -7.33
C TYR A 19 3.62 -2.36 -7.21
N ASP A 20 3.78 -1.59 -8.28
CA ASP A 20 4.65 -0.41 -8.31
C ASP A 20 4.10 0.69 -7.39
N ALA A 21 2.78 0.95 -7.43
CA ALA A 21 2.13 1.92 -6.55
C ALA A 21 2.28 1.57 -5.05
N ILE A 22 2.23 0.28 -4.69
CA ILE A 22 2.52 -0.20 -3.34
C ILE A 22 3.98 0.14 -2.94
N GLY A 23 4.92 -0.07 -3.86
CA GLY A 23 6.35 0.21 -3.65
C GLY A 23 6.64 1.70 -3.45
N GLU A 24 6.02 2.55 -4.26
CA GLU A 24 6.11 4.00 -4.16
C GLU A 24 5.51 4.50 -2.85
N LEU A 25 4.28 4.09 -2.52
CA LEU A 25 3.63 4.49 -1.27
C LEU A 25 4.45 4.06 -0.04
N ARG A 26 5.02 2.85 -0.05
CA ARG A 26 5.90 2.40 1.03
C ARG A 26 7.12 3.30 1.20
N SER A 27 7.74 3.69 0.09
CA SER A 27 8.93 4.54 0.09
C SER A 27 8.59 5.93 0.62
N ASP A 28 7.46 6.48 0.18
CA ASP A 28 6.96 7.77 0.63
C ASP A 28 6.64 7.82 2.12
N LEU A 29 5.98 6.79 2.64
CA LEU A 29 5.66 6.70 4.07
C LEU A 29 6.92 6.52 4.93
N ALA A 30 7.93 5.79 4.43
CA ALA A 30 9.20 5.64 5.13
C ALA A 30 9.95 6.97 5.29
N VAL A 31 9.86 7.87 4.30
CA VAL A 31 10.44 9.23 4.41
C VAL A 31 9.75 10.02 5.53
N CYS A 32 8.43 9.98 5.61
CA CYS A 32 7.67 10.68 6.66
C CYS A 32 8.00 10.18 8.08
N GLU A 33 8.26 8.88 8.25
CA GLU A 33 8.68 8.30 9.52
C GLU A 33 10.08 8.77 9.94
N GLN A 34 11.02 8.93 9.00
CA GLN A 34 12.39 9.37 9.27
C GLN A 34 12.49 10.85 9.67
N GLU A 35 11.60 11.70 9.17
CA GLU A 35 11.55 13.12 9.52
C GLU A 35 10.97 13.36 10.92
N SER A 36 10.27 12.36 11.49
CA SER A 36 9.66 12.40 12.82
C SER A 36 10.70 12.13 13.93
N SER A 37 11.62 13.06 14.14
CA SER A 37 12.80 12.89 15.03
C SER A 37 12.48 12.71 16.53
N ASP A 38 11.30 13.17 16.97
CA ASP A 38 10.90 13.18 18.40
C ASP A 38 9.67 12.29 18.70
N GLY A 39 9.27 11.42 17.77
CA GLY A 39 8.05 10.60 17.91
C GLY A 39 6.74 11.37 17.72
N PHE A 40 6.82 12.66 17.38
CA PHE A 40 5.71 13.47 16.92
C PHE A 40 5.69 13.51 15.39
N VAL A 41 4.52 13.25 14.81
CA VAL A 41 4.27 13.44 13.37
C VAL A 41 3.68 14.82 13.18
N GLU A 42 4.33 15.68 12.40
CA GLU A 42 3.77 16.98 12.05
C GLU A 42 2.43 16.83 11.32
N ARG A 43 1.48 17.73 11.59
CA ARG A 43 0.14 17.67 10.97
C ARG A 43 0.20 17.62 9.45
N ASP A 44 1.11 18.39 8.85
CA ASP A 44 1.25 18.44 7.39
C ASP A 44 1.85 17.15 6.81
N ALA A 45 2.78 16.50 7.53
CA ALA A 45 3.31 15.19 7.18
C ALA A 45 2.21 14.11 7.26
N TYR A 46 1.37 14.14 8.29
CA TYR A 46 0.23 13.21 8.42
C TYR A 46 -0.83 13.41 7.33
N VAL A 47 -1.22 14.66 7.07
CA VAL A 47 -2.15 14.98 5.97
C VAL A 47 -1.54 14.58 4.62
N GLY A 48 -0.23 14.75 4.44
CA GLY A 48 0.51 14.26 3.27
C GLY A 48 0.43 12.75 3.12
N ALA A 49 0.71 12.00 4.19
CA ALA A 49 0.62 10.54 4.20
C ALA A 49 -0.79 10.02 3.88
N LEU A 50 -1.83 10.67 4.42
CA LEU A 50 -3.23 10.35 4.09
C LEU A 50 -3.55 10.60 2.62
N LYS A 51 -3.06 11.71 2.04
CA LYS A 51 -3.26 12.01 0.61
C LYS A 51 -2.58 10.97 -0.29
N ARG A 52 -1.32 10.63 -0.02
CA ARG A 52 -0.58 9.60 -0.76
C ARG A 52 -1.24 8.22 -0.64
N THR A 53 -1.78 7.91 0.54
CA THR A 53 -2.56 6.68 0.74
C THR A 53 -3.88 6.70 -0.03
N ALA A 54 -4.51 7.86 -0.21
CA ALA A 54 -5.72 7.96 -1.03
C ALA A 54 -5.46 7.79 -2.53
N GLU A 55 -4.24 8.12 -3.00
CA GLU A 55 -3.86 7.98 -4.42
C GLU A 55 -3.85 6.52 -4.87
N ILE A 56 -3.43 5.58 -4.00
CA ILE A 56 -3.43 4.14 -4.31
C ILE A 56 -4.84 3.56 -4.55
N CYS A 57 -5.91 4.24 -4.11
CA CYS A 57 -7.28 3.78 -4.33
C CYS A 57 -7.58 3.62 -5.83
N GLY A 58 -7.06 4.50 -6.68
CA GLY A 58 -7.25 4.40 -8.13
C GLY A 58 -6.60 3.13 -8.73
N ASP A 59 -5.41 2.77 -8.28
CA ASP A 59 -4.73 1.55 -8.72
C ASP A 59 -5.42 0.29 -8.21
N ILE A 60 -5.98 0.33 -7.00
CA ILE A 60 -6.79 -0.77 -6.44
C ILE A 60 -8.07 -0.96 -7.25
N ASP A 61 -8.80 0.12 -7.56
CA ASP A 61 -10.02 0.05 -8.37
C ASP A 61 -9.72 -0.53 -9.75
N ARG A 62 -8.68 -0.01 -10.43
CA ARG A 62 -8.24 -0.53 -11.72
C ARG A 62 -7.86 -2.02 -11.65
N TYR A 63 -7.18 -2.44 -10.59
CA TYR A 63 -6.84 -3.83 -10.39
C TYR A 63 -8.09 -4.72 -10.29
N PHE A 64 -9.12 -4.29 -9.55
CA PHE A 64 -10.36 -5.06 -9.46
C PHE A 64 -11.18 -5.08 -10.76
N ASP A 65 -11.07 -4.04 -11.58
CA ASP A 65 -11.71 -3.97 -12.90
C ASP A 65 -11.02 -4.87 -13.94
N GLU A 66 -9.69 -4.94 -13.92
CA GLU A 66 -8.88 -5.62 -14.94
C GLU A 66 -8.47 -7.05 -14.54
N VAL A 67 -8.36 -7.36 -13.25
CA VAL A 67 -7.76 -8.61 -12.75
C VAL A 67 -8.78 -9.54 -12.09
N LEU A 68 -9.05 -10.69 -12.71
CA LEU A 68 -9.86 -11.74 -12.10
C LEU A 68 -9.05 -12.49 -11.03
N VAL A 69 -9.34 -12.26 -9.75
CA VAL A 69 -8.53 -12.84 -8.65
C VAL A 69 -8.73 -14.35 -8.48
N MET A 70 -9.96 -14.83 -8.65
CA MET A 70 -10.35 -16.22 -8.38
C MET A 70 -10.25 -17.08 -9.64
N VAL A 71 -9.02 -17.29 -10.11
CA VAL A 71 -8.70 -18.17 -11.26
C VAL A 71 -8.34 -19.59 -10.82
N ASP A 72 -8.37 -20.52 -11.77
CA ASP A 72 -8.06 -21.94 -11.55
C ASP A 72 -6.58 -22.20 -11.23
N ASP A 73 -5.66 -21.40 -11.79
CA ASP A 73 -4.25 -21.51 -11.47
C ASP A 73 -3.97 -20.99 -10.06
N GLU A 74 -3.76 -21.91 -9.13
CA GLU A 74 -3.49 -21.64 -7.71
C GLU A 74 -2.16 -20.88 -7.46
N ARG A 75 -1.24 -20.82 -8.43
CA ARG A 75 -0.05 -19.95 -8.31
C ARG A 75 -0.44 -18.51 -8.55
N ILE A 76 -1.17 -18.24 -9.64
CA ILE A 76 -1.61 -16.90 -10.03
C ILE A 76 -2.59 -16.35 -9.00
N LYS A 77 -3.60 -17.12 -8.61
CA LYS A 77 -4.56 -16.73 -7.56
C LYS A 77 -3.86 -16.37 -6.24
N ARG A 78 -2.90 -17.17 -5.78
CA ARG A 78 -2.13 -16.84 -4.57
C ARG A 78 -1.28 -15.59 -4.74
N ASN A 79 -0.72 -15.37 -5.93
CA ASN A 79 0.04 -14.16 -6.22
C ASN A 79 -0.84 -12.92 -6.12
N ARG A 80 -2.02 -12.95 -6.75
CA ARG A 80 -3.02 -11.87 -6.73
C ARG A 80 -3.49 -11.53 -5.31
N LEU A 81 -3.78 -12.56 -4.51
CA LEU A 81 -4.11 -12.38 -3.10
C LEU A 81 -2.95 -11.80 -2.28
N ALA A 82 -1.70 -12.15 -2.61
CA ALA A 82 -0.52 -11.58 -1.97
C ALA A 82 -0.35 -10.09 -2.32
N THR A 83 -0.59 -9.68 -3.57
CA THR A 83 -0.58 -8.27 -3.98
C THR A 83 -1.64 -7.46 -3.22
N LEU A 84 -2.88 -7.95 -3.17
CA LEU A 84 -3.97 -7.29 -2.42
C LEU A 84 -3.66 -7.18 -0.92
N LYS A 85 -3.07 -8.22 -0.33
CA LYS A 85 -2.64 -8.19 1.08
C LYS A 85 -1.55 -7.14 1.30
N GLN A 86 -0.62 -6.95 0.37
CA GLN A 86 0.40 -5.91 0.47
C GLN A 86 -0.20 -4.51 0.37
N ALA A 87 -1.16 -4.28 -0.54
CA ALA A 87 -1.91 -3.03 -0.63
C ALA A 87 -2.61 -2.69 0.68
N LEU A 88 -3.33 -3.66 1.26
CA LEU A 88 -4.00 -3.48 2.56
C LEU A 88 -3.01 -3.14 3.67
N ASN A 89 -1.87 -3.83 3.74
CA ASN A 89 -0.86 -3.61 4.78
C ASN A 89 -0.25 -2.21 4.70
N VAL A 90 0.10 -1.72 3.50
CA VAL A 90 0.69 -0.39 3.34
C VAL A 90 -0.35 0.71 3.56
N ALA A 91 -1.58 0.54 3.10
CA ALA A 91 -2.64 1.52 3.34
C ALA A 91 -3.00 1.60 4.84
N SER A 92 -2.96 0.47 5.56
CA SER A 92 -3.28 0.42 6.98
C SER A 92 -2.19 0.99 7.89
N SER A 93 -0.94 1.14 7.42
CA SER A 93 0.14 1.66 8.26
C SER A 93 -0.04 3.14 8.60
N VAL A 94 -0.85 3.87 7.83
CA VAL A 94 -1.20 5.29 8.10
C VAL A 94 -2.37 5.44 9.08
N ILE A 95 -3.07 4.33 9.39
CA ILE A 95 -4.30 4.32 10.21
C ILE A 95 -4.01 3.94 11.69
N ASP A 96 -2.76 3.97 12.16
CA ASP A 96 -2.48 3.85 13.61
C ASP A 96 -2.83 5.14 14.37
N VAL A 97 -4.13 5.43 14.44
CA VAL A 97 -4.72 6.57 15.16
C VAL A 97 -4.53 6.49 16.68
N THR A 98 -3.99 5.39 17.21
CA THR A 98 -3.75 5.22 18.65
C THR A 98 -2.54 6.02 19.17
N ARG A 99 -1.70 6.56 18.27
CA ARG A 99 -0.52 7.36 18.61
C ARG A 99 -0.58 8.83 18.20
N ILE A 100 -1.76 9.34 17.86
CA ILE A 100 -1.92 10.75 17.51
C ILE A 100 -1.92 11.59 18.79
N VAL A 101 -0.73 12.05 19.20
CA VAL A 101 -0.56 13.14 20.17
C VAL A 101 -0.20 14.38 19.36
N PHE A 102 -1.16 15.27 19.14
CA PHE A 102 -0.84 16.59 18.63
C PHE A 102 -0.12 17.36 19.74
N ALA A 103 1.09 17.85 19.48
CA ALA A 103 1.69 18.86 20.35
C ALA A 103 0.73 20.07 20.33
N GLY A 104 0.10 20.34 21.47
CA GLY A 104 -0.71 21.53 21.66
C GLY A 104 0.20 22.76 21.74
N ASP A 105 -0.26 23.85 21.13
CA ASP A 105 0.32 25.19 21.28
C ASP A 105 0.36 25.65 22.75
#